data_AF-A0A4R2PZJ8-F1
#
_entry.id   AF-A0A4R2PZJ8-F1
#
_cell.length_a   1.000
_cell.length_b   1.000
_cell.length_c   1.000
_cell.angle_alpha   90.00
_cell.angle_beta   90.00
_cell.angle_gamma   90.00
#
_symmetry.space_group_name_H-M   'P 1'
#
loop_
_entity.id
_entity.type
_entity.pdbx_description
1 polymer ?
#
loop_
_entity_poly.entity_id
_entity_poly.type
_entity_poly.pdbx_seq_one_letter_code
_entity_poly.pdbx_strand_id
1 'polypeptide(L)'
;MKRKLSEFDLTPAEQEIRDRLWDGKEVVLGDGTRPGPGAGPERQVTAAFLRSLVLDGFDDLDVPEWGVRVFGARITGELDLEGARIPRDVWVMNCRFHAAPVLRGAQIDTLGLNGSALPGLEADRLEARGDVVLRGAEVQGEVRLGGATLGGDLDGNGARLTAGQEGRALSAHGLDAKGFVFLRKVVAKGEIGLIGAKLGGDLGCEGARLTAGKGGRAVSADRLEARGSVVLDGVEAQGEVRLVGAKVGGSLDCDGARLTAGENGYALSADGLEARGSVFLRGVEAQGEVRLLSAKLRGVLTCEGARLTAVKRGRALTLQGLHLDGAFFLRDGAELHGALDLTAAEIGDINDDPACWPKQGDLLLDRCRYGAFTGGPVDAAARIRWLSLQDESRWGAEFWPQPWEQCARVLREMGHGAEARAILIEKERRQRAARRDRVTRRLARARADRDRAAPVAGVRPHTDRVIGLWLKLAFLRLWDAILGGVVGYGRRPQSAATWAMGFFLTGWIVFANSAGFGEIKPNAPMILRQAEWTRCAEGQATAAAYPHQVACFLDQPEAAAYPRFNAFIYSIDTLVPVVSLEMQSYWVPDESKPRGRWARAYLWLHIGAGWALSLLAVAGFSGLIKTDNT
;
A
#
# COMPACT_ATOMS: atom_id res chain seq x y z
N MET A 1 -3.11 -59.04 -28.39
CA MET A 1 -2.47 -59.92 -29.40
C MET A 1 -1.71 -58.99 -30.32
N LYS A 2 -0.40 -59.17 -30.44
CA LYS A 2 0.39 -58.32 -31.33
C LYS A 2 -0.12 -58.47 -32.76
N ARG A 3 -0.05 -57.38 -33.53
CA ARG A 3 -0.39 -57.42 -34.96
C ARG A 3 0.78 -57.97 -35.74
N LYS A 4 0.51 -58.57 -36.89
CA LYS A 4 1.58 -58.95 -37.82
C LYS A 4 2.00 -57.74 -38.62
N LEU A 5 3.30 -57.54 -38.78
CA LEU A 5 3.81 -56.43 -39.58
C LEU A 5 3.36 -56.51 -41.06
N SER A 6 3.15 -57.73 -41.56
CA SER A 6 2.62 -58.00 -42.91
C SER A 6 1.19 -57.49 -43.15
N GLU A 7 0.46 -57.10 -42.10
CA GLU A 7 -0.87 -56.47 -42.23
C GLU A 7 -0.79 -55.00 -42.67
N PHE A 8 0.42 -54.43 -42.69
CA PHE A 8 0.69 -53.03 -43.03
C PHE A 8 1.40 -52.92 -44.37
N ASP A 9 0.92 -52.03 -45.24
CA ASP A 9 1.63 -51.63 -46.44
C ASP A 9 2.67 -50.56 -46.06
N LEU A 10 3.88 -51.02 -45.71
CA LEU A 10 4.90 -50.16 -45.10
C LEU A 10 5.47 -49.15 -46.09
N THR A 11 5.44 -47.87 -45.70
CA THR A 11 6.18 -46.83 -46.41
C THR A 11 7.70 -47.05 -46.30
N PRO A 12 8.53 -46.42 -47.16
CA PRO A 12 9.98 -46.45 -47.03
C PRO A 12 10.47 -46.00 -45.64
N ALA A 13 9.82 -44.98 -45.06
CA ALA A 13 10.15 -44.50 -43.71
C ALA A 13 9.82 -45.54 -42.62
N GLU A 14 8.70 -46.25 -42.74
CA GLU A 14 8.31 -47.30 -41.80
C GLU A 14 9.23 -48.53 -41.90
N GLN A 15 9.67 -48.87 -43.12
CA GLN A 15 10.69 -49.89 -43.34
C GLN A 15 12.02 -49.49 -42.68
N GLU A 16 12.43 -48.23 -42.80
CA GLU A 16 13.61 -47.71 -42.12
C GLU A 16 13.47 -47.76 -40.59
N ILE A 17 12.30 -47.42 -40.04
CA ILE A 17 12.03 -47.56 -38.59
C ILE A 17 12.15 -49.02 -38.17
N ARG A 18 11.53 -49.95 -38.90
CA ARG A 18 11.63 -51.39 -38.61
C ARG A 18 13.08 -51.86 -38.57
N ASP A 19 13.86 -51.52 -39.60
CA ASP A 19 15.21 -52.03 -39.78
C ASP A 19 16.20 -51.44 -38.76
N ARG A 20 16.01 -50.16 -38.39
CA ARG A 20 16.96 -49.41 -37.55
C ARG A 20 16.54 -49.28 -36.09
N LEU A 21 15.39 -49.84 -35.68
CA LEU A 21 14.85 -49.69 -34.33
C LEU A 21 15.84 -50.13 -33.23
N TRP A 22 16.66 -51.15 -33.53
CA TRP A 22 17.66 -51.73 -32.63
C TRP A 22 19.10 -51.27 -32.89
N ASP A 23 19.36 -50.60 -34.02
CA ASP A 23 20.71 -50.15 -34.42
C ASP A 23 21.21 -48.96 -33.60
N GLY A 24 20.32 -48.32 -32.84
CA GLY A 24 20.62 -47.21 -31.96
C GLY A 24 19.41 -46.79 -31.16
N LYS A 25 19.56 -45.76 -30.32
CA LYS A 25 18.44 -45.25 -29.51
C LYS A 25 17.45 -44.44 -30.32
N GLU A 26 17.82 -43.99 -31.52
CA GLU A 26 17.06 -43.01 -32.30
C GLU A 26 17.02 -43.43 -33.78
N VAL A 27 15.84 -43.34 -34.38
CA VAL A 27 15.65 -43.50 -35.83
C VAL A 27 15.43 -42.14 -36.45
N VAL A 28 16.39 -41.69 -37.26
CA VAL A 28 16.39 -40.37 -37.90
C VAL A 28 15.99 -40.50 -39.36
N LEU A 29 14.82 -39.97 -39.71
CA LEU A 29 14.30 -39.98 -41.07
C LEU A 29 14.75 -38.73 -41.85
N GLY A 30 15.26 -38.94 -43.05
CA GLY A 30 15.81 -37.87 -43.89
C GLY A 30 16.97 -37.12 -43.21
N ASP A 31 16.84 -35.79 -43.06
CA ASP A 31 17.83 -34.94 -42.37
C ASP A 31 17.55 -34.77 -40.86
N GLY A 32 16.54 -35.46 -40.32
CA GLY A 32 16.14 -35.35 -38.91
C GLY A 32 15.46 -34.03 -38.53
N THR A 33 15.30 -33.10 -39.48
CA THR A 33 14.59 -31.85 -39.28
C THR A 33 13.10 -32.01 -39.57
N ARG A 34 12.32 -31.05 -39.08
CA ARG A 34 10.86 -31.09 -39.20
C ARG A 34 10.40 -31.02 -40.66
N PRO A 35 9.70 -32.05 -41.17
CA PRO A 35 9.30 -32.08 -42.57
C PRO A 35 8.27 -30.99 -42.89
N GLY A 36 8.28 -30.54 -44.15
CA GLY A 36 7.22 -29.72 -44.72
C GLY A 36 5.90 -30.48 -44.88
N PRO A 37 4.76 -29.80 -45.07
CA PRO A 37 3.44 -30.44 -45.23
C PRO A 37 3.35 -31.36 -46.45
N GLY A 38 4.20 -31.18 -47.46
CA GLY A 38 4.26 -32.00 -48.67
C GLY A 38 5.34 -33.09 -48.66
N ALA A 39 5.95 -33.42 -47.52
CA ALA A 39 7.01 -34.42 -47.47
C ALA A 39 6.53 -35.78 -48.01
N GLY A 40 7.36 -36.38 -48.87
CA GLY A 40 7.10 -37.63 -49.58
C GLY A 40 7.22 -38.89 -48.70
N PRO A 41 7.07 -40.08 -49.31
CA PRO A 41 6.97 -41.37 -48.61
C PRO A 41 8.19 -41.71 -47.73
N GLU A 42 9.38 -41.21 -48.08
CA GLU A 42 10.63 -41.32 -47.30
C GLU A 42 10.58 -40.70 -45.89
N ARG A 43 9.57 -39.88 -45.60
CA ARG A 43 9.34 -39.34 -44.26
C ARG A 43 7.93 -39.60 -43.73
N GLN A 44 7.08 -40.33 -44.46
CA GLN A 44 5.70 -40.55 -44.04
C GLN A 44 5.58 -41.78 -43.17
N VAL A 45 5.06 -41.62 -41.96
CA VAL A 45 4.79 -42.71 -41.02
C VAL A 45 3.31 -42.67 -40.68
N THR A 46 2.60 -43.76 -40.91
CA THR A 46 1.19 -43.85 -40.57
C THR A 46 1.00 -43.93 -39.06
N ALA A 47 -0.01 -43.24 -38.55
CA ALA A 47 -0.37 -43.29 -37.14
C ALA A 47 -0.75 -44.70 -36.69
N ALA A 48 -1.30 -45.53 -37.59
CA ALA A 48 -1.65 -46.92 -37.31
C ALA A 48 -0.41 -47.80 -37.08
N PHE A 49 0.64 -47.63 -37.90
CA PHE A 49 1.93 -48.28 -37.69
C PHE A 49 2.55 -47.83 -36.38
N LEU A 50 2.66 -46.50 -36.16
CA LEU A 50 3.28 -45.94 -34.96
C LEU A 50 2.53 -46.35 -33.67
N ARG A 51 1.19 -46.36 -33.69
CA ARG A 51 0.37 -46.86 -32.58
C ARG A 51 0.70 -48.32 -32.26
N SER A 52 0.72 -49.18 -33.29
CA SER A 52 0.97 -50.61 -33.09
C SER A 52 2.39 -50.85 -32.56
N LEU A 53 3.37 -50.10 -33.08
CA LEU A 53 4.75 -50.13 -32.62
C LEU A 53 4.87 -49.70 -31.15
N VAL A 54 4.24 -48.60 -30.75
CA VAL A 54 4.35 -48.04 -29.38
C VAL A 54 3.67 -48.92 -28.33
N LEU A 55 2.56 -49.60 -28.67
CA LEU A 55 1.80 -50.41 -27.71
C LEU A 55 2.50 -51.72 -27.39
N ASP A 56 2.49 -52.67 -28.32
CA ASP A 56 2.99 -54.03 -28.10
C ASP A 56 4.10 -54.43 -29.09
N GLY A 57 4.46 -53.56 -30.04
CA GLY A 57 5.26 -53.93 -31.20
C GLY A 57 4.48 -54.86 -32.16
N PHE A 58 5.21 -55.59 -32.98
CA PHE A 58 4.65 -56.59 -33.89
C PHE A 58 5.12 -58.00 -33.50
N ASP A 59 4.44 -59.04 -34.00
CA ASP A 59 4.81 -60.44 -33.76
C ASP A 59 6.29 -60.71 -34.09
N ASP A 60 6.80 -60.03 -35.11
CA ASP A 60 8.14 -60.13 -35.68
C ASP A 60 9.03 -58.91 -35.40
N LEU A 61 8.58 -57.95 -34.58
CA LEU A 61 9.35 -56.77 -34.19
C LEU A 61 9.07 -56.38 -32.73
N ASP A 62 10.02 -56.69 -31.85
CA ASP A 62 10.00 -56.24 -30.46
C ASP A 62 10.46 -54.78 -30.32
N VAL A 63 9.90 -54.10 -29.31
CA VAL A 63 10.25 -52.71 -28.97
C VAL A 63 11.38 -52.71 -27.95
N PRO A 64 12.47 -51.96 -28.17
CA PRO A 64 13.57 -51.83 -27.22
C PRO A 64 13.11 -51.33 -25.84
N GLU A 65 13.89 -51.61 -24.79
CA GLU A 65 13.56 -51.21 -23.41
C GLU A 65 13.48 -49.69 -23.23
N TRP A 66 14.24 -48.92 -24.00
CA TRP A 66 14.21 -47.45 -24.00
C TRP A 66 13.06 -46.84 -24.82
N GLY A 67 12.18 -47.67 -25.38
CA GLY A 67 10.99 -47.24 -26.11
C GLY A 67 11.25 -46.80 -27.55
N VAL A 68 10.32 -46.02 -28.09
CA VAL A 68 10.31 -45.60 -29.50
C VAL A 68 10.82 -44.17 -29.60
N ARG A 69 11.87 -43.94 -30.41
CA ARG A 69 12.41 -42.59 -30.66
C ARG A 69 12.57 -42.32 -32.15
N VAL A 70 11.66 -41.54 -32.71
CA VAL A 70 11.59 -41.24 -34.14
C VAL A 70 11.78 -39.75 -34.38
N PHE A 71 12.64 -39.41 -35.33
CA PHE A 71 12.98 -38.04 -35.69
C PHE A 71 12.63 -37.74 -37.15
N GLY A 72 12.12 -36.53 -37.42
CA GLY A 72 11.94 -36.05 -38.79
C GLY A 72 10.74 -36.64 -39.55
N ALA A 73 9.83 -37.32 -38.86
CA ALA A 73 8.68 -37.98 -39.47
C ALA A 73 7.51 -37.03 -39.74
N ARG A 74 6.76 -37.31 -40.81
CA ARG A 74 5.41 -36.79 -41.06
C ARG A 74 4.41 -37.89 -40.68
N ILE A 75 3.74 -37.71 -39.55
CA ILE A 75 2.75 -38.66 -39.03
C ILE A 75 1.41 -38.44 -39.76
N THR A 76 0.96 -39.43 -40.53
CA THR A 76 -0.29 -39.39 -41.30
C THR A 76 -1.41 -40.13 -40.56
N GLY A 77 -2.62 -39.54 -40.53
CA GLY A 77 -3.72 -40.04 -39.70
C GLY A 77 -3.67 -39.53 -38.25
N GLU A 78 -4.54 -40.07 -37.40
CA GLU A 78 -4.67 -39.73 -35.98
C GLU A 78 -3.94 -40.76 -35.11
N LEU A 79 -2.94 -40.29 -34.34
CA LEU A 79 -2.27 -41.12 -33.35
C LEU A 79 -3.12 -41.15 -32.08
N ASP A 80 -4.08 -42.06 -32.08
CA ASP A 80 -4.84 -42.41 -30.89
C ASP A 80 -3.97 -43.32 -30.01
N LEU A 81 -3.86 -43.00 -28.72
CA LEU A 81 -3.30 -43.79 -27.62
C LEU A 81 -4.20 -43.67 -26.38
N GLU A 82 -5.49 -43.38 -26.56
CA GLU A 82 -6.45 -43.20 -25.48
C GLU A 82 -6.53 -44.45 -24.59
N GLY A 83 -6.41 -44.26 -23.28
CA GLY A 83 -6.42 -45.32 -22.27
C GLY A 83 -5.29 -46.35 -22.37
N ALA A 84 -4.29 -46.12 -23.23
CA ALA A 84 -3.19 -47.06 -23.43
C ALA A 84 -2.27 -47.12 -22.21
N ARG A 85 -1.62 -48.28 -22.01
CA ARG A 85 -0.53 -48.45 -21.02
C ARG A 85 0.76 -48.74 -21.77
N ILE A 86 1.69 -47.81 -21.72
CA ILE A 86 2.94 -47.82 -22.47
C ILE A 86 4.09 -47.71 -21.45
N PRO A 87 4.65 -48.83 -20.98
CA PRO A 87 5.66 -48.85 -19.91
C PRO A 87 7.06 -48.50 -20.44
N ARG A 88 7.15 -47.51 -21.33
CA ARG A 88 8.36 -47.07 -22.04
C ARG A 88 8.24 -45.62 -22.46
N ASP A 89 9.37 -45.02 -22.86
CA ASP A 89 9.41 -43.68 -23.44
C ASP A 89 8.88 -43.65 -24.87
N VAL A 90 8.20 -42.56 -25.23
CA VAL A 90 7.80 -42.27 -26.61
C VAL A 90 8.31 -40.89 -26.99
N TRP A 91 9.33 -40.87 -27.85
CA TRP A 91 9.93 -39.66 -28.41
C TRP A 91 9.60 -39.56 -29.90
N VAL A 92 8.83 -38.53 -30.27
CA VAL A 92 8.48 -38.23 -31.66
C VAL A 92 8.90 -36.78 -31.93
N MET A 93 10.17 -36.62 -32.27
CA MET A 93 10.90 -35.34 -32.28
C MET A 93 11.06 -34.77 -33.68
N ASN A 94 11.00 -33.44 -33.82
CA ASN A 94 11.06 -32.77 -35.12
C ASN A 94 10.09 -33.39 -36.12
N CYS A 95 8.89 -33.75 -35.67
CA CYS A 95 7.90 -34.43 -36.50
C CYS A 95 6.76 -33.47 -36.89
N ARG A 96 5.98 -33.83 -37.90
CA ARG A 96 4.76 -33.11 -38.27
C ARG A 96 3.57 -34.04 -38.19
N PHE A 97 2.59 -33.68 -37.38
CA PHE A 97 1.36 -34.44 -37.24
C PHE A 97 0.28 -33.90 -38.18
N HIS A 98 -0.42 -34.82 -38.86
CA HIS A 98 -1.58 -34.48 -39.68
C HIS A 98 -2.84 -34.19 -38.84
N ALA A 99 -3.06 -34.99 -37.78
CA ALA A 99 -4.14 -34.81 -36.81
C ALA A 99 -3.57 -34.69 -35.39
N ALA A 100 -4.36 -34.16 -34.45
CA ALA A 100 -3.93 -34.03 -33.06
C ALA A 100 -3.73 -35.42 -32.44
N PRO A 101 -2.57 -35.73 -31.82
CA PRO A 101 -2.41 -36.97 -31.06
C PRO A 101 -3.31 -36.99 -29.83
N VAL A 102 -3.92 -38.14 -29.57
CA VAL A 102 -4.86 -38.38 -28.47
C VAL A 102 -4.24 -39.34 -27.46
N LEU A 103 -3.99 -38.86 -26.24
CA LEU A 103 -3.42 -39.61 -25.11
C LEU A 103 -4.28 -39.48 -23.85
N ARG A 104 -5.58 -39.27 -24.01
CA ARG A 104 -6.51 -39.12 -22.88
C ARG A 104 -6.48 -40.36 -21.99
N GLY A 105 -6.23 -40.18 -20.70
CA GLY A 105 -6.16 -41.29 -19.74
C GLY A 105 -5.07 -42.33 -20.02
N ALA A 106 -4.11 -42.04 -20.90
CA ALA A 106 -3.00 -42.94 -21.18
C ALA A 106 -2.03 -42.98 -19.98
N GLN A 107 -1.28 -44.07 -19.87
CA GLN A 107 -0.18 -44.22 -18.93
C GLN A 107 1.11 -44.44 -19.71
N ILE A 108 2.10 -43.59 -19.50
CA ILE A 108 3.37 -43.61 -20.24
C ILE A 108 4.54 -43.39 -19.29
N ASP A 109 5.76 -43.77 -19.68
CA ASP A 109 6.95 -43.30 -18.95
C ASP A 109 7.22 -41.83 -19.26
N THR A 110 7.76 -41.52 -20.44
CA THR A 110 8.04 -40.14 -20.89
C THR A 110 7.43 -39.88 -22.27
N LEU A 111 6.82 -38.70 -22.45
CA LEU A 111 6.34 -38.24 -23.76
C LEU A 111 7.19 -37.07 -24.25
N GLY A 112 7.88 -37.25 -25.38
CA GLY A 112 8.69 -36.21 -26.00
C GLY A 112 8.20 -35.83 -27.40
N LEU A 113 7.84 -34.57 -27.61
CA LEU A 113 7.38 -34.01 -28.89
C LEU A 113 8.19 -32.76 -29.29
N ASN A 114 9.47 -32.74 -28.93
CA ASN A 114 10.37 -31.60 -29.13
C ASN A 114 10.45 -31.21 -30.61
N GLY A 115 10.39 -29.91 -30.90
CA GLY A 115 10.50 -29.37 -32.26
C GLY A 115 9.38 -29.78 -33.21
N SER A 116 8.37 -30.53 -32.74
CA SER A 116 7.31 -31.08 -33.58
C SER A 116 6.22 -30.04 -33.88
N ALA A 117 5.55 -30.16 -35.04
CA ALA A 117 4.36 -29.41 -35.39
C ALA A 117 3.10 -30.24 -35.14
N LEU A 118 2.20 -29.72 -34.32
CA LEU A 118 1.00 -30.40 -33.84
C LEU A 118 -0.24 -29.54 -34.16
N PRO A 119 -1.32 -30.12 -34.71
CA PRO A 119 -2.61 -29.43 -34.81
C PRO A 119 -3.27 -29.17 -33.45
N GLY A 120 -2.89 -29.95 -32.42
CA GLY A 120 -3.37 -29.90 -31.03
C GLY A 120 -2.71 -31.04 -30.24
N LEU A 121 -2.99 -31.17 -28.95
CA LEU A 121 -2.56 -32.32 -28.14
C LEU A 121 -3.64 -32.64 -27.11
N GLU A 122 -4.24 -33.83 -27.18
CA GLU A 122 -5.28 -34.25 -26.25
C GLU A 122 -4.74 -35.23 -25.19
N ALA A 123 -4.22 -34.72 -24.08
CA ALA A 123 -3.60 -35.52 -23.02
C ALA A 123 -4.28 -35.29 -21.65
N ASP A 124 -5.60 -35.09 -21.65
CA ASP A 124 -6.39 -34.99 -20.40
C ASP A 124 -6.27 -36.29 -19.59
N ARG A 125 -5.97 -36.16 -18.29
CA ARG A 125 -5.75 -37.28 -17.35
C ARG A 125 -4.62 -38.23 -17.75
N LEU A 126 -3.65 -37.76 -18.55
CA LEU A 126 -2.42 -38.51 -18.82
C LEU A 126 -1.65 -38.79 -17.51
N GLU A 127 -1.19 -40.01 -17.32
CA GLU A 127 -0.27 -40.39 -16.25
C GLU A 127 1.11 -40.66 -16.86
N ALA A 128 2.02 -39.69 -16.78
CA ALA A 128 3.41 -39.86 -17.18
C ALA A 128 4.27 -40.16 -15.95
N ARG A 129 5.07 -41.24 -15.95
CA ARG A 129 5.99 -41.52 -14.84
C ARG A 129 7.17 -40.54 -14.81
N GLY A 130 7.59 -40.06 -15.96
CA GLY A 130 8.61 -39.03 -16.15
C GLY A 130 7.98 -37.73 -16.63
N ASP A 131 8.48 -37.23 -17.76
CA ASP A 131 8.21 -35.88 -18.24
C ASP A 131 7.23 -35.85 -19.43
N VAL A 132 6.62 -34.69 -19.63
CA VAL A 132 6.03 -34.30 -20.92
C VAL A 132 6.86 -33.14 -21.48
N VAL A 133 7.54 -33.40 -22.60
CA VAL A 133 8.53 -32.49 -23.19
C VAL A 133 8.04 -31.99 -24.55
N LEU A 134 7.81 -30.68 -24.65
CA LEU A 134 7.29 -29.94 -25.80
C LEU A 134 8.28 -28.83 -26.24
N ARG A 135 9.59 -29.01 -26.00
CA ARG A 135 10.60 -27.98 -26.26
C ARG A 135 10.60 -27.56 -27.72
N GLY A 136 10.40 -26.27 -27.98
CA GLY A 136 10.35 -25.72 -29.35
C GLY A 136 9.22 -26.29 -30.22
N ALA A 137 8.23 -26.97 -29.64
CA ALA A 137 7.07 -27.48 -30.38
C ALA A 137 6.21 -26.32 -30.90
N GLU A 138 5.58 -26.50 -32.05
CA GLU A 138 4.61 -25.55 -32.61
C GLU A 138 3.23 -26.20 -32.65
N VAL A 139 2.34 -25.72 -31.79
CA VAL A 139 0.98 -26.24 -31.64
C VAL A 139 -0.01 -25.21 -32.17
N GLN A 140 -0.82 -25.58 -33.16
CA GLN A 140 -1.83 -24.70 -33.79
C GLN A 140 -3.24 -24.84 -33.19
N GLY A 141 -3.36 -25.59 -32.09
CA GLY A 141 -4.59 -25.78 -31.33
C GLY A 141 -4.28 -25.88 -29.83
N GLU A 142 -5.28 -26.32 -29.06
CA GLU A 142 -5.16 -26.44 -27.60
C GLU A 142 -4.23 -27.61 -27.22
N VAL A 143 -3.31 -27.36 -26.29
CA VAL A 143 -2.62 -28.41 -25.54
C VAL A 143 -3.43 -28.72 -24.28
N ARG A 144 -3.99 -29.91 -24.19
CA ARG A 144 -4.87 -30.34 -23.09
C ARG A 144 -4.12 -31.32 -22.19
N LEU A 145 -3.93 -30.94 -20.94
CA LEU A 145 -3.29 -31.70 -19.87
C LEU A 145 -4.12 -31.62 -18.58
N GLY A 146 -5.45 -31.47 -18.72
CA GLY A 146 -6.36 -31.31 -17.60
C GLY A 146 -6.37 -32.55 -16.72
N GLY A 147 -6.05 -32.39 -15.44
CA GLY A 147 -5.97 -33.48 -14.46
C GLY A 147 -4.87 -34.51 -14.76
N ALA A 148 -3.89 -34.18 -15.61
CA ALA A 148 -2.74 -35.05 -15.84
C ALA A 148 -1.87 -35.15 -14.58
N THR A 149 -1.19 -36.29 -14.40
CA THR A 149 -0.22 -36.54 -13.34
C THR A 149 1.14 -36.83 -13.96
N LEU A 150 2.15 -36.03 -13.64
CA LEU A 150 3.52 -36.17 -14.14
C LEU A 150 4.45 -36.48 -12.97
N GLY A 151 5.20 -37.58 -13.07
CA GLY A 151 6.23 -37.91 -12.08
C GLY A 151 7.48 -37.03 -12.18
N GLY A 152 7.66 -36.32 -13.30
CA GLY A 152 8.67 -35.29 -13.48
C GLY A 152 8.06 -33.94 -13.89
N ASP A 153 8.57 -33.38 -14.99
CA ASP A 153 8.35 -32.01 -15.44
C ASP A 153 7.39 -31.91 -16.63
N LEU A 154 6.74 -30.75 -16.76
CA LEU A 154 6.17 -30.29 -18.02
C LEU A 154 7.13 -29.24 -18.62
N ASP A 155 7.81 -29.59 -19.70
CA ASP A 155 8.78 -28.70 -20.34
C ASP A 155 8.31 -28.22 -21.71
N GLY A 156 7.74 -27.03 -21.76
CA GLY A 156 7.36 -26.31 -22.97
C GLY A 156 8.31 -25.18 -23.36
N ASN A 157 9.59 -25.25 -22.99
CA ASN A 157 10.54 -24.17 -23.26
C ASN A 157 10.64 -23.85 -24.76
N GLY A 158 10.49 -22.58 -25.11
CA GLY A 158 10.54 -22.08 -26.48
C GLY A 158 9.40 -22.55 -27.38
N ALA A 159 8.37 -23.20 -26.84
CA ALA A 159 7.22 -23.65 -27.62
C ALA A 159 6.40 -22.46 -28.16
N ARG A 160 5.74 -22.65 -29.31
CA ARG A 160 4.74 -21.72 -29.84
C ARG A 160 3.37 -22.38 -29.76
N LEU A 161 2.50 -21.85 -28.91
CA LEU A 161 1.17 -22.36 -28.66
C LEU A 161 0.16 -21.36 -29.21
N THR A 162 -0.58 -21.73 -30.25
CA THR A 162 -1.52 -20.84 -30.92
C THR A 162 -2.89 -21.50 -30.95
N ALA A 163 -3.81 -21.05 -30.10
CA ALA A 163 -5.18 -21.57 -30.05
C ALA A 163 -6.14 -20.92 -31.07
N GLY A 164 -5.61 -20.08 -31.98
CA GLY A 164 -6.44 -19.16 -32.77
C GLY A 164 -7.07 -18.05 -31.91
N GLN A 165 -8.09 -17.36 -32.42
CA GLN A 165 -8.76 -16.27 -31.69
C GLN A 165 -9.82 -16.75 -30.68
N GLU A 166 -10.06 -18.06 -30.50
CA GLU A 166 -11.25 -18.54 -29.77
C GLU A 166 -10.98 -19.27 -28.45
N GLY A 167 -9.73 -19.59 -28.08
CA GLY A 167 -9.49 -20.59 -27.04
C GLY A 167 -8.27 -20.44 -26.12
N ARG A 168 -8.02 -21.52 -25.36
CA ARG A 168 -6.87 -21.74 -24.49
C ARG A 168 -5.71 -22.32 -25.29
N ALA A 169 -4.51 -21.79 -25.10
CA ALA A 169 -3.29 -22.31 -25.73
C ALA A 169 -2.78 -23.56 -24.99
N LEU A 170 -2.88 -23.55 -23.65
CA LEU A 170 -2.54 -24.66 -22.77
C LEU A 170 -3.60 -24.77 -21.68
N SER A 171 -4.27 -25.90 -21.57
CA SER A 171 -5.22 -26.22 -20.50
C SER A 171 -4.66 -27.33 -19.62
N ALA A 172 -3.97 -26.95 -18.55
CA ALA A 172 -3.38 -27.83 -17.54
C ALA A 172 -4.07 -27.63 -16.17
N HIS A 173 -5.39 -27.47 -16.17
CA HIS A 173 -6.17 -27.34 -14.95
C HIS A 173 -6.08 -28.61 -14.10
N GLY A 174 -5.75 -28.46 -12.82
CA GLY A 174 -5.58 -29.59 -11.90
C GLY A 174 -4.40 -30.51 -12.22
N LEU A 175 -3.43 -30.06 -13.03
CA LEU A 175 -2.18 -30.79 -13.27
C LEU A 175 -1.46 -31.06 -11.94
N ASP A 176 -1.04 -32.30 -11.70
CA ASP A 176 -0.16 -32.68 -10.59
C ASP A 176 1.22 -33.08 -11.15
N ALA A 177 2.16 -32.13 -11.18
CA ALA A 177 3.53 -32.38 -11.60
C ALA A 177 4.43 -32.48 -10.35
N LYS A 178 5.12 -33.61 -10.18
CA LYS A 178 6.04 -33.79 -9.05
C LYS A 178 7.31 -32.96 -9.18
N GLY A 179 7.65 -32.51 -10.38
CA GLY A 179 8.72 -31.55 -10.63
C GLY A 179 8.18 -30.15 -10.97
N PHE A 180 8.69 -29.60 -12.06
CA PHE A 180 8.56 -28.21 -12.49
C PHE A 180 7.63 -28.07 -13.70
N VAL A 181 7.11 -26.86 -13.93
CA VAL A 181 6.51 -26.46 -15.20
C VAL A 181 7.40 -25.38 -15.81
N PHE A 182 8.06 -25.71 -16.92
CA PHE A 182 8.96 -24.80 -17.63
C PHE A 182 8.32 -24.31 -18.94
N LEU A 183 8.10 -23.01 -19.02
CA LEU A 183 7.51 -22.28 -20.14
C LEU A 183 8.39 -21.09 -20.54
N ARG A 184 9.71 -21.22 -20.39
CA ARG A 184 10.67 -20.16 -20.71
C ARG A 184 10.61 -19.82 -22.18
N LYS A 185 10.54 -18.53 -22.49
CA LYS A 185 10.47 -18.01 -23.87
C LYS A 185 9.33 -18.62 -24.69
N VAL A 186 8.27 -19.12 -24.04
CA VAL A 186 7.09 -19.61 -24.74
C VAL A 186 6.41 -18.43 -25.44
N VAL A 187 5.87 -18.67 -26.64
CA VAL A 187 4.99 -17.72 -27.32
C VAL A 187 3.59 -18.31 -27.33
N ALA A 188 2.71 -17.79 -26.49
CA ALA A 188 1.34 -18.27 -26.36
C ALA A 188 0.35 -17.22 -26.88
N LYS A 189 -0.44 -17.60 -27.89
CA LYS A 189 -1.61 -16.87 -28.39
C LYS A 189 -2.86 -17.61 -27.94
N GLY A 190 -3.44 -17.17 -26.83
CA GLY A 190 -4.48 -17.85 -26.08
C GLY A 190 -4.12 -18.00 -24.60
N GLU A 191 -5.11 -18.32 -23.78
CA GLU A 191 -4.94 -18.45 -22.31
C GLU A 191 -4.07 -19.68 -21.95
N ILE A 192 -3.13 -19.50 -21.02
CA ILE A 192 -2.45 -20.60 -20.31
C ILE A 192 -3.18 -20.84 -18.98
N GLY A 193 -3.87 -21.98 -18.88
CA GLY A 193 -4.66 -22.37 -17.71
C GLY A 193 -3.93 -23.39 -16.82
N LEU A 194 -3.61 -22.99 -15.59
CA LEU A 194 -3.00 -23.80 -14.53
C LEU A 194 -3.84 -23.77 -13.24
N ILE A 195 -5.13 -23.47 -13.36
CA ILE A 195 -6.06 -23.39 -12.21
C ILE A 195 -6.01 -24.68 -11.39
N GLY A 196 -5.71 -24.56 -10.10
CA GLY A 196 -5.62 -25.68 -9.16
C GLY A 196 -4.49 -26.68 -9.44
N ALA A 197 -3.52 -26.34 -10.28
CA ALA A 197 -2.35 -27.18 -10.51
C ALA A 197 -1.47 -27.26 -9.24
N LYS A 198 -0.78 -28.39 -9.08
CA LYS A 198 0.12 -28.69 -7.97
C LYS A 198 1.49 -29.01 -8.53
N LEU A 199 2.48 -28.21 -8.16
CA LEU A 199 3.84 -28.33 -8.65
C LEU A 199 4.78 -28.65 -7.49
N GLY A 200 5.59 -29.69 -7.66
CA GLY A 200 6.63 -30.04 -6.68
C GLY A 200 7.82 -29.09 -6.69
N GLY A 201 7.99 -28.32 -7.77
CA GLY A 201 8.98 -27.26 -7.94
C GLY A 201 8.34 -25.92 -8.35
N ASP A 202 9.00 -25.25 -9.29
CA ASP A 202 8.67 -23.90 -9.77
C ASP A 202 7.71 -23.91 -10.97
N LEU A 203 7.00 -22.79 -11.14
CA LEU A 203 6.42 -22.38 -12.42
C LEU A 203 7.33 -21.34 -13.05
N GLY A 204 8.06 -21.71 -14.11
CA GLY A 204 8.98 -20.80 -14.82
C GLY A 204 8.40 -20.34 -16.15
N CYS A 205 8.24 -19.03 -16.34
CA CYS A 205 7.72 -18.42 -17.57
C CYS A 205 8.68 -17.34 -18.10
N GLU A 206 9.98 -17.44 -17.79
CA GLU A 206 10.95 -16.39 -18.03
C GLU A 206 11.05 -15.99 -19.50
N GLY A 207 10.89 -14.70 -19.80
CA GLY A 207 10.91 -14.16 -21.16
C GLY A 207 9.76 -14.63 -22.06
N ALA A 208 8.67 -15.15 -21.50
CA ALA A 208 7.50 -15.57 -22.26
C ALA A 208 6.76 -14.37 -22.89
N ARG A 209 6.17 -14.60 -24.07
CA ARG A 209 5.27 -13.65 -24.75
C ARG A 209 3.88 -14.24 -24.77
N LEU A 210 2.97 -13.61 -24.03
CA LEU A 210 1.64 -14.13 -23.75
C LEU A 210 0.59 -13.14 -24.26
N THR A 211 -0.28 -13.58 -25.15
CA THR A 211 -1.39 -12.78 -25.65
C THR A 211 -2.70 -13.47 -25.28
N ALA A 212 -3.57 -12.76 -24.58
CA ALA A 212 -4.86 -13.27 -24.15
C ALA A 212 -5.75 -13.69 -25.33
N GLY A 213 -6.60 -14.69 -25.08
CA GLY A 213 -7.74 -15.00 -25.94
C GLY A 213 -8.95 -14.09 -25.66
N LYS A 214 -10.13 -14.43 -26.20
CA LYS A 214 -11.40 -13.69 -26.00
C LYS A 214 -11.76 -13.42 -24.53
N GLY A 215 -11.27 -14.24 -23.59
CA GLY A 215 -11.51 -14.08 -22.16
C GLY A 215 -10.69 -12.99 -21.47
N GLY A 216 -9.80 -12.29 -22.19
CA GLY A 216 -8.99 -11.19 -21.64
C GLY A 216 -7.87 -11.61 -20.68
N ARG A 217 -7.67 -12.93 -20.49
CA ARG A 217 -6.66 -13.52 -19.59
C ARG A 217 -5.54 -14.16 -20.41
N ALA A 218 -4.31 -13.82 -20.05
CA ALA A 218 -3.11 -14.43 -20.61
C ALA A 218 -2.72 -15.68 -19.81
N VAL A 219 -2.80 -15.60 -18.49
CA VAL A 219 -2.51 -16.72 -17.57
C VAL A 219 -3.59 -16.82 -16.50
N SER A 220 -4.13 -18.01 -16.30
CA SER A 220 -5.05 -18.33 -15.21
C SER A 220 -4.45 -19.41 -14.31
N ALA A 221 -3.81 -19.01 -13.22
CA ALA A 221 -3.20 -19.87 -12.21
C ALA A 221 -3.88 -19.72 -10.83
N ASP A 222 -5.20 -19.51 -10.84
CA ASP A 222 -6.01 -19.40 -9.62
C ASP A 222 -5.88 -20.69 -8.78
N ARG A 223 -5.58 -20.56 -7.48
CA ARG A 223 -5.35 -21.67 -6.54
C ARG A 223 -4.20 -22.61 -6.96
N LEU A 224 -3.23 -22.13 -7.73
CA LEU A 224 -1.97 -22.85 -7.97
C LEU A 224 -1.27 -23.13 -6.64
N GLU A 225 -0.77 -24.35 -6.45
CA GLU A 225 0.11 -24.71 -5.34
C GLU A 225 1.49 -25.07 -5.88
N ALA A 226 2.43 -24.12 -5.84
CA ALA A 226 3.82 -24.35 -6.20
C ALA A 226 4.67 -24.49 -4.92
N ARG A 227 5.38 -25.61 -4.76
CA ARG A 227 6.30 -25.77 -3.62
C ARG A 227 7.53 -24.87 -3.74
N GLY A 228 7.92 -24.53 -4.96
CA GLY A 228 8.96 -23.57 -5.25
C GLY A 228 8.41 -22.16 -5.54
N SER A 229 9.04 -21.46 -6.47
CA SER A 229 8.72 -20.09 -6.89
C SER A 229 7.81 -20.04 -8.12
N VAL A 230 7.19 -18.88 -8.35
CA VAL A 230 6.54 -18.53 -9.63
C VAL A 230 7.39 -17.43 -10.26
N VAL A 231 8.02 -17.73 -11.39
CA VAL A 231 8.99 -16.85 -12.06
C VAL A 231 8.41 -16.33 -13.37
N LEU A 232 8.13 -15.04 -13.40
CA LEU A 232 7.55 -14.27 -14.51
C LEU A 232 8.53 -13.18 -15.01
N ASP A 233 9.83 -13.36 -14.74
CA ASP A 233 10.86 -12.41 -15.11
C ASP A 233 10.90 -12.14 -16.62
N GLY A 234 10.89 -10.86 -16.99
CA GLY A 234 10.92 -10.41 -18.38
C GLY A 234 9.72 -10.87 -19.23
N VAL A 235 8.61 -11.29 -18.60
CA VAL A 235 7.39 -11.67 -19.32
C VAL A 235 6.77 -10.46 -20.00
N GLU A 236 6.34 -10.63 -21.25
CA GLU A 236 5.45 -9.70 -21.94
C GLU A 236 4.05 -10.31 -22.00
N ALA A 237 3.14 -9.83 -21.14
CA ALA A 237 1.76 -10.31 -21.09
C ALA A 237 0.79 -9.22 -21.57
N GLN A 238 0.04 -9.53 -22.63
CA GLN A 238 -1.10 -8.74 -23.11
C GLN A 238 -2.39 -9.44 -22.66
N GLY A 239 -2.92 -9.01 -21.53
CA GLY A 239 -4.03 -9.62 -20.82
C GLY A 239 -3.71 -9.88 -19.36
N GLU A 240 -4.75 -10.20 -18.58
CA GLU A 240 -4.62 -10.40 -17.14
C GLU A 240 -3.79 -11.66 -16.82
N VAL A 241 -2.83 -11.52 -15.91
CA VAL A 241 -2.13 -12.64 -15.24
C VAL A 241 -2.78 -12.86 -13.87
N ARG A 242 -3.32 -14.06 -13.63
CA ARG A 242 -4.06 -14.37 -12.41
C ARG A 242 -3.39 -15.45 -11.57
N LEU A 243 -3.21 -15.15 -10.29
CA LEU A 243 -2.65 -16.00 -9.24
C LEU A 243 -3.53 -15.95 -7.99
N VAL A 244 -4.86 -15.82 -8.18
CA VAL A 244 -5.80 -15.60 -7.07
C VAL A 244 -5.84 -16.83 -6.16
N GLY A 245 -5.55 -16.63 -4.88
CA GLY A 245 -5.46 -17.70 -3.89
C GLY A 245 -4.33 -18.70 -4.15
N ALA A 246 -3.32 -18.35 -4.95
CA ALA A 246 -2.16 -19.19 -5.16
C ALA A 246 -1.32 -19.32 -3.87
N LYS A 247 -0.68 -20.47 -3.70
CA LYS A 247 0.26 -20.75 -2.61
C LYS A 247 1.63 -21.02 -3.23
N VAL A 248 2.61 -20.22 -2.84
CA VAL A 248 3.97 -20.27 -3.36
C VAL A 248 4.92 -20.52 -2.20
N GLY A 249 5.61 -21.65 -2.23
CA GLY A 249 6.57 -22.04 -1.19
C GLY A 249 7.87 -21.23 -1.24
N GLY A 250 8.18 -20.63 -2.38
CA GLY A 250 9.22 -19.64 -2.61
C GLY A 250 8.66 -18.23 -2.82
N SER A 251 9.15 -17.55 -3.86
CA SER A 251 8.81 -16.17 -4.20
C SER A 251 7.96 -16.06 -5.47
N LEU A 252 7.29 -14.92 -5.63
CA LEU A 252 6.72 -14.48 -6.91
C LEU A 252 7.65 -13.44 -7.52
N ASP A 253 8.35 -13.82 -8.58
CA ASP A 253 9.34 -12.99 -9.26
C ASP A 253 8.72 -12.46 -10.55
N CYS A 254 8.61 -11.14 -10.72
CA CYS A 254 8.08 -10.50 -11.91
C CYS A 254 9.06 -9.45 -12.47
N ASP A 255 10.36 -9.62 -12.26
CA ASP A 255 11.31 -8.55 -12.52
C ASP A 255 11.41 -8.24 -14.02
N GLY A 256 11.36 -6.95 -14.35
CA GLY A 256 11.36 -6.48 -15.74
C GLY A 256 10.15 -6.91 -16.56
N ALA A 257 9.08 -7.42 -15.93
CA ALA A 257 7.87 -7.84 -16.64
C ALA A 257 7.11 -6.64 -17.21
N ARG A 258 6.57 -6.81 -18.42
CA ARG A 258 5.69 -5.87 -19.11
C ARG A 258 4.28 -6.44 -19.15
N LEU A 259 3.39 -5.85 -18.35
CA LEU A 259 2.04 -6.35 -18.14
C LEU A 259 1.03 -5.32 -18.65
N THR A 260 0.29 -5.64 -19.71
CA THR A 260 -0.77 -4.79 -20.23
C THR A 260 -2.11 -5.43 -19.92
N ALA A 261 -2.98 -4.71 -19.22
CA ALA A 261 -4.30 -5.20 -18.85
C ALA A 261 -5.16 -5.55 -20.07
N GLY A 262 -6.02 -6.55 -19.89
CA GLY A 262 -7.14 -6.83 -20.79
C GLY A 262 -8.30 -5.86 -20.58
N GLU A 263 -9.47 -6.19 -21.12
CA GLU A 263 -10.68 -5.34 -21.08
C GLU A 263 -11.14 -4.98 -19.66
N ASN A 264 -10.85 -5.84 -18.68
CA ASN A 264 -11.23 -5.68 -17.28
C ASN A 264 -10.35 -4.68 -16.50
N GLY A 265 -9.24 -4.21 -17.08
CA GLY A 265 -8.35 -3.21 -16.47
C GLY A 265 -7.32 -3.75 -15.46
N TYR A 266 -7.27 -5.07 -15.23
CA TYR A 266 -6.30 -5.73 -14.37
C TYR A 266 -5.12 -6.26 -15.18
N ALA A 267 -3.90 -5.93 -14.74
CA ALA A 267 -2.67 -6.46 -15.32
C ALA A 267 -2.19 -7.72 -14.56
N LEU A 268 -2.16 -7.64 -13.22
CA LEU A 268 -1.79 -8.75 -12.35
C LEU A 268 -2.77 -8.84 -11.17
N SER A 269 -3.41 -10.00 -11.02
CA SER A 269 -4.34 -10.30 -9.93
C SER A 269 -3.79 -11.43 -9.06
N ALA A 270 -3.18 -11.07 -7.92
CA ALA A 270 -2.64 -11.99 -6.92
C ALA A 270 -3.38 -11.86 -5.58
N ASP A 271 -4.70 -11.66 -5.64
CA ASP A 271 -5.58 -11.55 -4.48
C ASP A 271 -5.54 -12.83 -3.65
N GLY A 272 -5.28 -12.72 -2.35
CA GLY A 272 -5.16 -13.86 -1.43
C GLY A 272 -3.93 -14.74 -1.64
N LEU A 273 -2.91 -14.26 -2.37
CA LEU A 273 -1.64 -14.96 -2.53
C LEU A 273 -1.00 -15.26 -1.16
N GLU A 274 -0.57 -16.49 -0.95
CA GLU A 274 0.27 -16.87 0.20
C GLU A 274 1.67 -17.23 -0.30
N ALA A 275 2.65 -16.36 -0.07
CA ALA A 275 4.04 -16.61 -0.43
C ALA A 275 4.91 -16.70 0.83
N ARG A 276 5.67 -17.80 0.95
CA ARG A 276 6.65 -17.93 2.05
C ARG A 276 7.92 -17.13 1.80
N GLY A 277 8.19 -16.75 0.56
CA GLY A 277 9.25 -15.84 0.17
C GLY A 277 8.73 -14.43 -0.06
N SER A 278 9.26 -13.79 -1.08
CA SER A 278 9.04 -12.38 -1.41
C SER A 278 8.20 -12.22 -2.67
N VAL A 279 7.74 -11.00 -2.94
CA VAL A 279 7.18 -10.60 -4.23
C VAL A 279 8.09 -9.52 -4.82
N PHE A 280 8.68 -9.81 -5.98
CA PHE A 280 9.59 -8.90 -6.67
C PHE A 280 8.91 -8.29 -7.89
N LEU A 281 8.72 -6.97 -7.88
CA LEU A 281 8.18 -6.18 -8.99
C LEU A 281 9.22 -5.17 -9.49
N ARG A 282 10.51 -5.53 -9.52
CA ARG A 282 11.58 -4.58 -9.85
C ARG A 282 11.56 -4.28 -11.34
N GLY A 283 11.56 -3.00 -11.72
CA GLY A 283 11.52 -2.59 -13.12
C GLY A 283 10.27 -3.04 -13.88
N VAL A 284 9.19 -3.42 -13.18
CA VAL A 284 7.93 -3.83 -13.81
C VAL A 284 7.30 -2.64 -14.53
N GLU A 285 6.84 -2.84 -15.75
CA GLU A 285 5.99 -1.90 -16.47
C GLU A 285 4.57 -2.46 -16.56
N ALA A 286 3.69 -2.01 -15.67
CA ALA A 286 2.28 -2.42 -15.65
C ALA A 286 1.36 -1.31 -16.16
N GLN A 287 0.62 -1.60 -17.23
CA GLN A 287 -0.48 -0.78 -17.73
C GLN A 287 -1.80 -1.45 -17.32
N GLY A 288 -2.23 -1.19 -16.09
CA GLY A 288 -3.33 -1.87 -15.44
C GLY A 288 -3.17 -1.85 -13.93
N GLU A 289 -4.23 -2.21 -13.21
CA GLU A 289 -4.15 -2.39 -11.77
C GLU A 289 -3.37 -3.68 -11.44
N VAL A 290 -2.40 -3.56 -10.54
CA VAL A 290 -1.70 -4.68 -9.89
C VAL A 290 -2.31 -4.90 -8.51
N ARG A 291 -2.71 -6.13 -8.20
CA ARG A 291 -3.46 -6.44 -6.97
C ARG A 291 -2.81 -7.55 -6.16
N LEU A 292 -2.66 -7.29 -4.86
CA LEU A 292 -2.23 -8.20 -3.81
C LEU A 292 -3.21 -8.09 -2.62
N LEU A 293 -4.51 -8.03 -2.91
CA LEU A 293 -5.57 -7.87 -1.90
C LEU A 293 -5.53 -9.04 -0.92
N SER A 294 -5.41 -8.77 0.38
CA SER A 294 -5.35 -9.79 1.42
C SER A 294 -4.25 -10.85 1.23
N ALA A 295 -3.19 -10.52 0.49
CA ALA A 295 -2.03 -11.41 0.34
C ALA A 295 -1.25 -11.53 1.65
N LYS A 296 -0.57 -12.66 1.84
CA LYS A 296 0.30 -12.94 3.00
C LYS A 296 1.70 -13.26 2.51
N LEU A 297 2.66 -12.41 2.87
CA LEU A 297 4.04 -12.47 2.42
C LEU A 297 4.96 -12.51 3.64
N ARG A 298 5.80 -13.53 3.75
CA ARG A 298 6.79 -13.60 4.84
C ARG A 298 8.08 -12.83 4.53
N GLY A 299 8.40 -12.68 3.24
CA GLY A 299 9.59 -11.98 2.78
C GLY A 299 9.34 -10.48 2.61
N VAL A 300 9.80 -9.95 1.49
CA VAL A 300 9.68 -8.52 1.14
C VAL A 300 8.74 -8.32 -0.05
N LEU A 301 8.20 -7.12 -0.17
CA LEU A 301 7.53 -6.66 -1.39
C LEU A 301 8.37 -5.51 -1.97
N THR A 302 8.91 -5.68 -3.17
CA THR A 302 9.70 -4.63 -3.82
C THR A 302 9.04 -4.10 -5.08
N CYS A 303 9.01 -2.78 -5.21
CA CYS A 303 8.56 -2.03 -6.38
C CYS A 303 9.68 -1.11 -6.90
N GLU A 304 10.95 -1.48 -6.71
CA GLU A 304 12.11 -0.69 -7.15
C GLU A 304 12.09 -0.43 -8.66
N GLY A 305 12.11 0.83 -9.07
CA GLY A 305 12.06 1.23 -10.49
C GLY A 305 10.79 0.78 -11.23
N ALA A 306 9.75 0.36 -10.51
CA ALA A 306 8.49 -0.09 -11.12
C ALA A 306 7.69 1.09 -11.68
N ARG A 307 7.13 0.96 -12.87
CA ARG A 307 6.19 1.89 -13.51
C ARG A 307 4.80 1.26 -13.52
N LEU A 308 3.94 1.67 -12.59
CA LEU A 308 2.57 1.17 -12.49
C LEU A 308 1.58 2.26 -12.89
N THR A 309 0.83 2.02 -13.97
CA THR A 309 -0.08 2.98 -14.56
C THR A 309 -1.49 2.42 -14.61
N ALA A 310 -2.44 3.08 -13.94
CA ALA A 310 -3.84 2.74 -14.04
C ALA A 310 -4.39 3.07 -15.44
N VAL A 311 -5.15 2.14 -16.05
CA VAL A 311 -5.74 2.32 -17.40
C VAL A 311 -6.89 3.34 -17.39
N LYS A 312 -7.59 3.48 -16.26
CA LYS A 312 -8.65 4.47 -16.01
C LYS A 312 -8.32 5.27 -14.75
N ARG A 313 -9.07 6.34 -14.44
CA ARG A 313 -9.02 6.97 -13.09
C ARG A 313 -9.37 5.90 -12.05
N GLY A 314 -8.35 5.30 -11.44
CA GLY A 314 -8.47 4.10 -10.63
C GLY A 314 -7.17 3.79 -9.87
N ARG A 315 -7.06 2.56 -9.39
CA ARG A 315 -5.89 2.11 -8.63
C ARG A 315 -4.79 1.62 -9.57
N ALA A 316 -3.55 1.97 -9.27
CA ALA A 316 -2.37 1.41 -9.93
C ALA A 316 -1.89 0.17 -9.16
N LEU A 317 -1.89 0.25 -7.82
CA LEU A 317 -1.45 -0.84 -6.93
C LEU A 317 -2.40 -0.96 -5.74
N THR A 318 -2.98 -2.15 -5.57
CA THR A 318 -3.89 -2.49 -4.47
C THR A 318 -3.24 -3.48 -3.53
N LEU A 319 -2.91 -3.02 -2.33
CA LEU A 319 -2.31 -3.79 -1.22
C LEU A 319 -3.25 -3.84 0.00
N GLN A 320 -4.55 -3.64 -0.23
CA GLN A 320 -5.53 -3.61 0.85
C GLN A 320 -5.53 -4.94 1.62
N GLY A 321 -5.45 -4.88 2.95
CA GLY A 321 -5.41 -6.08 3.81
C GLY A 321 -4.16 -6.94 3.67
N LEU A 322 -3.12 -6.48 2.96
CA LEU A 322 -1.84 -7.18 2.84
C LEU A 322 -1.24 -7.42 4.23
N HIS A 323 -0.74 -8.64 4.48
CA HIS A 323 0.11 -8.95 5.63
C HIS A 323 1.51 -9.26 5.14
N LEU A 324 2.46 -8.40 5.47
CA LEU A 324 3.84 -8.46 5.03
C LEU A 324 4.75 -8.44 6.26
N ASP A 325 5.40 -9.56 6.56
CA ASP A 325 6.28 -9.67 7.73
C ASP A 325 7.55 -8.83 7.57
N GLY A 326 8.07 -8.71 6.34
CA GLY A 326 9.27 -7.96 6.02
C GLY A 326 9.00 -6.54 5.53
N ALA A 327 9.92 -6.02 4.70
CA ALA A 327 9.90 -4.65 4.24
C ALA A 327 9.15 -4.45 2.91
N PHE A 328 8.45 -3.32 2.79
CA PHE A 328 7.91 -2.79 1.56
C PHE A 328 8.86 -1.74 0.97
N PHE A 329 9.41 -2.01 -0.22
CA PHE A 329 10.34 -1.12 -0.92
C PHE A 329 9.62 -0.34 -2.03
N LEU A 330 9.60 0.98 -1.91
CA LEU A 330 9.09 1.92 -2.91
C LEU A 330 10.15 3.01 -3.17
N ARG A 331 11.14 2.69 -4.01
CA ARG A 331 12.36 3.49 -4.22
C ARG A 331 12.93 3.33 -5.63
N ASP A 332 14.10 3.92 -5.88
CA ASP A 332 14.88 3.76 -7.11
C ASP A 332 14.10 4.22 -8.38
N GLY A 333 13.38 5.33 -8.26
CA GLY A 333 12.65 5.93 -9.38
C GLY A 333 11.35 5.20 -9.75
N ALA A 334 10.75 4.47 -8.81
CA ALA A 334 9.41 3.91 -9.00
C ALA A 334 8.39 5.02 -9.30
N GLU A 335 7.51 4.77 -10.28
CA GLU A 335 6.51 5.71 -10.76
C GLU A 335 5.11 5.10 -10.64
N LEU A 336 4.28 5.72 -9.80
CA LEU A 336 2.88 5.35 -9.62
C LEU A 336 1.96 6.39 -10.28
N HIS A 337 1.30 5.99 -11.37
CA HIS A 337 0.28 6.78 -12.06
C HIS A 337 -1.12 6.23 -11.78
N GLY A 338 -1.63 6.52 -10.60
CA GLY A 338 -2.92 6.05 -10.10
C GLY A 338 -2.89 5.87 -8.59
N ALA A 339 -4.00 5.43 -8.00
CA ALA A 339 -4.08 5.26 -6.55
C ALA A 339 -3.28 4.06 -6.04
N LEU A 340 -2.55 4.26 -4.94
CA LEU A 340 -1.92 3.25 -4.09
C LEU A 340 -2.82 3.02 -2.88
N ASP A 341 -3.40 1.83 -2.80
CA ASP A 341 -4.31 1.46 -1.72
C ASP A 341 -3.62 0.53 -0.70
N LEU A 342 -3.24 1.09 0.45
CA LEU A 342 -2.66 0.35 1.58
C LEU A 342 -3.67 0.16 2.72
N THR A 343 -4.97 0.29 2.43
CA THR A 343 -6.02 0.23 3.46
C THR A 343 -5.95 -1.08 4.24
N ALA A 344 -5.88 -0.99 5.57
CA ALA A 344 -5.77 -2.13 6.48
C ALA A 344 -4.59 -3.09 6.19
N ALA A 345 -3.54 -2.61 5.51
CA ALA A 345 -2.30 -3.37 5.35
C ALA A 345 -1.51 -3.42 6.67
N GLU A 346 -0.81 -4.52 6.90
CA GLU A 346 0.16 -4.72 7.98
C GLU A 346 1.51 -5.01 7.35
N ILE A 347 2.48 -4.13 7.59
CA ILE A 347 3.81 -4.16 6.97
C ILE A 347 4.87 -4.21 8.08
N GLY A 348 5.93 -4.98 7.91
CA GLY A 348 7.08 -4.97 8.81
C GLY A 348 7.75 -3.61 8.80
N ASP A 349 8.39 -3.25 7.69
CA ASP A 349 9.07 -1.96 7.54
C ASP A 349 8.73 -1.28 6.22
N ILE A 350 8.75 0.05 6.19
CA ILE A 350 8.63 0.83 4.95
C ILE A 350 10.00 1.36 4.57
N ASN A 351 10.44 1.05 3.36
CA ASN A 351 11.64 1.61 2.75
C ASN A 351 11.27 2.45 1.53
N ASP A 352 11.38 3.77 1.65
CA ASP A 352 10.75 4.68 0.71
C ASP A 352 11.61 5.87 0.29
N ASP A 353 11.50 6.20 -1.00
CA ASP A 353 11.93 7.48 -1.53
C ASP A 353 10.72 8.42 -1.64
N PRO A 354 10.79 9.66 -1.12
CA PRO A 354 9.67 10.61 -1.16
C PRO A 354 9.12 10.89 -2.57
N ALA A 355 9.95 10.78 -3.60
CA ALA A 355 9.58 11.02 -4.99
C ALA A 355 8.78 9.86 -5.63
N CYS A 356 8.83 8.66 -5.04
CA CYS A 356 8.21 7.45 -5.60
C CYS A 356 6.75 7.25 -5.16
N TRP A 357 6.30 7.99 -4.15
CA TRP A 357 4.90 7.98 -3.72
C TRP A 357 3.97 8.59 -4.78
N PRO A 358 2.69 8.17 -4.82
CA PRO A 358 1.74 8.66 -5.81
C PRO A 358 1.41 10.13 -5.58
N LYS A 359 0.70 10.72 -6.56
CA LYS A 359 0.27 12.12 -6.51
C LYS A 359 -0.72 12.39 -5.37
N GLN A 360 -0.90 13.67 -5.07
CA GLN A 360 -1.88 14.15 -4.10
C GLN A 360 -3.28 13.58 -4.38
N GLY A 361 -3.86 12.95 -3.37
CA GLY A 361 -5.17 12.30 -3.36
C GLY A 361 -5.19 10.84 -3.84
N ASP A 362 -4.05 10.31 -4.26
CA ASP A 362 -3.91 8.94 -4.77
C ASP A 362 -3.22 8.01 -3.75
N LEU A 363 -3.06 8.42 -2.48
CA LEU A 363 -2.57 7.57 -1.40
C LEU A 363 -3.69 7.27 -0.39
N LEU A 364 -3.89 5.99 -0.05
CA LEU A 364 -4.81 5.56 1.01
C LEU A 364 -4.05 4.78 2.07
N LEU A 365 -4.07 5.27 3.32
CA LEU A 365 -3.42 4.64 4.47
C LEU A 365 -4.40 4.26 5.58
N ASP A 366 -5.72 4.30 5.35
CA ASP A 366 -6.71 4.03 6.40
C ASP A 366 -6.47 2.66 7.05
N ARG A 367 -6.26 2.65 8.37
CA ARG A 367 -5.96 1.44 9.17
C ARG A 367 -4.64 0.72 8.78
N CYS A 368 -3.80 1.32 7.94
CA CYS A 368 -2.48 0.79 7.61
C CYS A 368 -1.59 0.80 8.87
N ARG A 369 -0.85 -0.30 9.09
CA ARG A 369 0.08 -0.49 10.19
C ARG A 369 1.45 -0.86 9.62
N TYR A 370 2.48 -0.27 10.20
CA TYR A 370 3.88 -0.55 9.85
C TYR A 370 4.78 -0.46 11.09
N GLY A 371 5.89 -1.19 11.12
CA GLY A 371 6.82 -1.27 12.24
C GLY A 371 7.85 -0.14 12.28
N ALA A 372 8.60 0.06 11.20
CA ALA A 372 9.58 1.14 11.11
C ALA A 372 9.67 1.80 9.72
N PHE A 373 10.36 2.94 9.67
CA PHE A 373 10.86 3.53 8.42
C PHE A 373 12.34 3.21 8.28
N THR A 374 12.75 2.61 7.16
CA THR A 374 14.14 2.25 6.85
C THR A 374 14.55 2.95 5.56
N GLY A 375 15.75 3.53 5.47
CA GLY A 375 16.23 4.21 4.24
C GLY A 375 15.60 5.58 3.91
N GLY A 376 14.33 5.82 4.27
CA GLY A 376 13.61 7.08 4.03
C GLY A 376 13.78 8.15 5.13
N PRO A 377 13.29 9.38 4.90
CA PRO A 377 13.40 10.46 5.88
C PRO A 377 12.59 10.18 7.15
N VAL A 378 13.16 10.46 8.31
CA VAL A 378 12.50 10.32 9.63
C VAL A 378 12.03 11.66 10.21
N ASP A 379 12.27 12.77 9.50
CA ASP A 379 11.87 14.09 9.94
C ASP A 379 10.36 14.32 9.81
N ALA A 380 9.81 15.10 10.73
CA ALA A 380 8.38 15.38 10.76
C ALA A 380 7.89 16.12 9.50
N ALA A 381 8.70 16.99 8.89
CA ALA A 381 8.23 17.77 7.74
C ALA A 381 8.00 16.86 6.53
N ALA A 382 8.92 15.92 6.27
CA ALA A 382 8.77 14.91 5.23
C ALA A 382 7.58 13.99 5.51
N ARG A 383 7.44 13.47 6.73
CA ARG A 383 6.34 12.54 7.05
C ARG A 383 4.97 13.23 7.09
N ILE A 384 4.88 14.49 7.49
CA ILE A 384 3.67 15.30 7.34
C ILE A 384 3.32 15.47 5.86
N ARG A 385 4.29 15.78 4.98
CA ARG A 385 4.04 15.88 3.54
C ARG A 385 3.53 14.55 2.97
N TRP A 386 4.15 13.44 3.35
CA TRP A 386 3.73 12.10 2.94
C TRP A 386 2.30 11.76 3.41
N LEU A 387 1.98 11.94 4.69
CA LEU A 387 0.62 11.76 5.21
C LEU A 387 -0.39 12.70 4.55
N SER A 388 0.07 13.87 4.10
CA SER A 388 -0.75 14.84 3.38
C SER A 388 -1.08 14.44 1.96
N LEU A 389 -0.40 13.45 1.36
CA LEU A 389 -0.75 12.93 0.03
C LEU A 389 -2.13 12.28 -0.01
N GLN A 390 -2.72 11.98 1.16
CA GLN A 390 -4.08 11.49 1.26
C GLN A 390 -5.09 12.60 0.91
N ASP A 391 -6.21 12.23 0.30
CA ASP A 391 -7.40 13.08 0.16
C ASP A 391 -8.62 12.25 0.55
N GLU A 392 -8.95 12.29 1.83
CA GLU A 392 -10.03 11.50 2.42
C GLU A 392 -11.39 11.84 1.80
N SER A 393 -11.55 13.08 1.30
CA SER A 393 -12.81 13.56 0.73
C SER A 393 -13.19 12.83 -0.56
N ARG A 394 -12.20 12.40 -1.35
CA ARG A 394 -12.40 11.56 -2.54
C ARG A 394 -12.98 10.19 -2.19
N TRP A 395 -12.83 9.75 -0.95
CA TRP A 395 -13.23 8.43 -0.46
C TRP A 395 -14.37 8.51 0.57
N GLY A 396 -15.09 9.63 0.61
CA GLY A 396 -16.27 9.81 1.47
C GLY A 396 -15.94 9.97 2.96
N ALA A 397 -14.67 10.13 3.31
CA ALA A 397 -14.23 10.39 4.68
C ALA A 397 -13.82 11.86 4.85
N GLU A 398 -13.96 12.38 6.08
CA GLU A 398 -13.61 13.76 6.37
C GLU A 398 -12.16 13.92 6.86
N PHE A 399 -11.67 12.92 7.59
CA PHE A 399 -10.32 12.85 8.14
C PHE A 399 -10.07 11.47 8.72
N TRP A 400 -8.89 10.89 8.50
CA TRP A 400 -8.47 9.65 9.13
C TRP A 400 -7.42 9.94 10.21
N PRO A 401 -7.74 9.83 11.52
CA PRO A 401 -6.77 10.06 12.59
C PRO A 401 -5.69 8.99 12.67
N GLN A 402 -6.05 7.73 12.40
CA GLN A 402 -5.19 6.57 12.62
C GLN A 402 -3.87 6.62 11.84
N PRO A 403 -3.80 7.01 10.55
CA PRO A 403 -2.53 7.12 9.83
C PRO A 403 -1.51 8.05 10.51
N TRP A 404 -1.99 9.13 11.12
CA TRP A 404 -1.15 10.09 11.84
C TRP A 404 -0.66 9.56 13.18
N GLU A 405 -1.55 8.87 13.91
CA GLU A 405 -1.20 8.22 15.18
C GLU A 405 -0.21 7.07 14.97
N GLN A 406 -0.42 6.29 13.92
CA GLN A 406 0.48 5.22 13.50
C GLN A 406 1.88 5.76 13.21
N CYS A 407 1.99 6.81 12.39
CA CYS A 407 3.29 7.42 12.07
C CYS A 407 3.99 7.98 13.32
N ALA A 408 3.25 8.66 14.18
CA ALA A 408 3.80 9.21 15.41
C ALA A 408 4.22 8.13 16.41
N ARG A 409 3.49 7.01 16.49
CA ARG A 409 3.87 5.84 17.30
C ARG A 409 5.19 5.26 16.82
N VAL A 410 5.29 4.98 15.52
CA VAL A 410 6.50 4.41 14.90
C VAL A 410 7.72 5.32 15.12
N LEU A 411 7.61 6.63 14.84
CA LEU A 411 8.72 7.55 15.09
C LEU A 411 9.12 7.60 16.57
N ARG A 412 8.16 7.49 17.49
CA ARG A 412 8.49 7.44 18.93
C ARG A 412 9.24 6.17 19.29
N GLU A 413 8.80 5.02 18.79
CA GLU A 413 9.45 3.71 19.00
C GLU A 413 10.87 3.70 18.40
N MET A 414 11.08 4.42 17.30
CA MET A 414 12.40 4.66 16.68
C MET A 414 13.26 5.71 17.42
N GLY A 415 12.78 6.33 18.49
CA GLY A 415 13.52 7.36 19.26
C GLY A 415 13.34 8.82 18.79
N HIS A 416 12.56 9.05 17.74
CA HIS A 416 12.25 10.37 17.16
C HIS A 416 11.04 11.03 17.85
N GLY A 417 11.16 11.24 19.16
CA GLY A 417 10.06 11.75 19.99
C GLY A 417 9.64 13.19 19.67
N ALA A 418 10.56 14.04 19.19
CA ALA A 418 10.24 15.42 18.81
C ALA A 418 9.39 15.47 17.53
N GLU A 419 9.74 14.61 16.59
CA GLU A 419 9.10 14.44 15.29
C GLU A 419 7.70 13.86 15.48
N ALA A 420 7.58 12.81 16.29
CA ALA A 420 6.29 12.23 16.69
C ALA A 420 5.33 13.28 17.29
N ARG A 421 5.85 14.18 18.15
CA ARG A 421 5.03 15.28 18.71
C ARG A 421 4.58 16.26 17.63
N ALA A 422 5.45 16.61 16.69
CA ALA A 422 5.11 17.52 15.60
C ALA A 422 4.01 16.95 14.70
N ILE A 423 4.07 15.65 14.38
CA ILE A 423 3.00 14.96 13.61
C ILE A 423 1.67 15.01 14.35
N LEU A 424 1.65 14.73 15.66
CA LEU A 424 0.41 14.76 16.44
C LEU A 424 -0.19 16.16 16.59
N ILE A 425 0.65 17.21 16.61
CA ILE A 425 0.16 18.60 16.58
C ILE A 425 -0.55 18.90 15.25
N GLU A 426 0.03 18.47 14.13
CA GLU A 426 -0.59 18.65 12.82
C GLU A 426 -1.86 17.81 12.67
N LYS A 427 -1.89 16.59 13.21
CA LYS A 427 -3.12 15.76 13.32
C LYS A 427 -4.24 16.53 14.01
N GLU A 428 -3.99 17.06 15.21
CA GLU A 428 -4.98 17.83 15.98
C GLU A 428 -5.48 19.06 15.22
N ARG A 429 -4.56 19.79 14.56
CA ARG A 429 -4.90 20.95 13.71
C ARG A 429 -5.88 20.56 12.60
N ARG A 430 -5.60 19.47 11.87
CA ARG A 430 -6.44 18.98 10.77
C ARG A 430 -7.78 18.42 11.26
N GLN A 431 -7.78 17.61 12.30
CA GLN A 431 -9.00 17.05 12.88
C GLN A 431 -9.95 18.16 13.36
N ARG A 432 -9.40 19.21 13.97
CA ARG A 432 -10.17 20.40 14.40
C ARG A 432 -10.62 21.25 13.22
N ALA A 433 -9.82 21.40 12.17
CA ALA A 433 -10.24 22.03 10.93
C ALA A 433 -11.45 21.31 10.31
N ALA A 434 -11.37 19.99 10.14
CA ALA A 434 -12.49 19.17 9.64
C ALA A 434 -13.74 19.30 10.54
N ARG A 435 -13.56 19.33 11.88
CA ARG A 435 -14.66 19.61 12.83
C ARG A 435 -15.28 20.99 12.62
N ARG A 436 -14.48 22.03 12.37
CA ARG A 436 -14.99 23.37 12.07
C ARG A 436 -15.75 23.39 10.75
N ASP A 437 -15.22 22.76 9.71
CA ASP A 437 -15.85 22.74 8.39
C ASP A 437 -17.21 22.04 8.40
N ARG A 438 -17.37 21.00 9.23
CA ARG A 438 -18.69 20.42 9.52
C ARG A 438 -19.67 21.45 10.10
N VAL A 439 -19.25 22.22 11.09
CA VAL A 439 -20.10 23.25 11.72
C VAL A 439 -20.39 24.37 10.73
N THR A 440 -19.41 24.79 9.93
CA THR A 440 -19.57 25.78 8.87
C THR A 440 -20.60 25.34 7.84
N ARG A 441 -20.52 24.10 7.34
CA ARG A 441 -21.52 23.53 6.40
C ARG A 441 -22.92 23.47 7.02
N ARG A 442 -23.03 23.09 8.30
CA ARG A 442 -24.32 23.11 9.03
C ARG A 442 -24.88 24.51 9.20
N LEU A 443 -24.03 25.50 9.49
CA LEU A 443 -24.41 26.91 9.62
C LEU A 443 -24.90 27.47 8.29
N ALA A 444 -24.23 27.15 7.17
CA ALA A 444 -24.65 27.56 5.84
C ALA A 444 -26.04 27.00 5.49
N ARG A 445 -26.28 25.71 5.76
CA ARG A 445 -27.61 25.09 5.60
C ARG A 445 -28.68 25.77 6.47
N ALA A 446 -28.38 25.98 7.76
CA ALA A 446 -29.32 26.64 8.68
C ALA A 446 -29.66 28.09 8.27
N ARG A 447 -28.70 28.82 7.69
CA ARG A 447 -28.95 30.15 7.11
C ARG A 447 -29.88 30.08 5.90
N ALA A 448 -29.62 29.14 4.99
CA ALA A 448 -30.49 28.94 3.83
C ALA A 448 -31.92 28.57 4.23
N ASP A 449 -32.09 27.70 5.23
CA ASP A 449 -33.40 27.31 5.76
C ASP A 449 -34.14 28.50 6.38
N ARG A 450 -33.44 29.32 7.19
CA ARG A 450 -33.98 30.56 7.76
C ARG A 450 -34.42 31.54 6.68
N ASP A 451 -33.64 31.67 5.61
CA ASP A 451 -33.89 32.64 4.54
C ASP A 451 -35.03 32.21 3.61
N ARG A 452 -35.33 30.90 3.50
CA ARG A 452 -36.52 30.38 2.80
C ARG A 452 -37.80 30.48 3.61
N ALA A 453 -37.72 30.55 4.93
CA ALA A 453 -38.90 30.57 5.78
C ALA A 453 -39.55 31.95 5.83
N ALA A 454 -40.87 32.00 5.66
CA ALA A 454 -41.65 33.22 5.82
C ALA A 454 -41.58 33.72 7.28
N PRO A 455 -41.46 35.05 7.53
CA PRO A 455 -41.53 35.60 8.87
C PRO A 455 -42.90 35.31 9.50
N VAL A 456 -42.94 34.86 10.75
CA VAL A 456 -44.17 34.69 11.53
C VAL A 456 -44.11 35.68 12.70
N ALA A 457 -45.10 36.56 12.82
CA ALA A 457 -45.13 37.62 13.84
C ALA A 457 -43.85 38.48 13.89
N GLY A 458 -43.27 38.80 12.73
CA GLY A 458 -42.05 39.63 12.62
C GLY A 458 -40.73 38.91 12.95
N VAL A 459 -40.78 37.65 13.39
CA VAL A 459 -39.60 36.83 13.71
C VAL A 459 -39.38 35.78 12.63
N ARG A 460 -38.14 35.68 12.11
CA ARG A 460 -37.78 34.57 11.22
C ARG A 460 -37.54 33.30 12.04
N PRO A 461 -38.23 32.19 11.75
CA PRO A 461 -37.97 30.92 12.42
C PRO A 461 -36.54 30.42 12.13
N HIS A 462 -35.98 29.60 13.02
CA HIS A 462 -34.60 29.07 12.96
C HIS A 462 -33.47 30.08 13.29
N THR A 463 -33.79 31.31 13.69
CA THR A 463 -32.78 32.32 14.09
C THR A 463 -31.91 31.83 15.25
N ASP A 464 -32.50 31.20 16.27
CA ASP A 464 -31.77 30.65 17.42
C ASP A 464 -30.78 29.55 17.02
N ARG A 465 -31.14 28.72 16.03
CA ARG A 465 -30.27 27.66 15.50
C ARG A 465 -29.04 28.25 14.81
N VAL A 466 -29.22 29.36 14.07
CA VAL A 466 -28.12 30.08 13.42
C VAL A 466 -27.21 30.72 14.47
N ILE A 467 -27.78 31.39 15.48
CA ILE A 467 -27.01 32.00 16.58
C ILE A 467 -26.22 30.93 17.34
N GLY A 468 -26.85 29.81 17.71
CA GLY A 468 -26.18 28.72 18.43
C GLY A 468 -25.03 28.10 17.63
N LEU A 469 -25.21 27.86 16.33
CA LEU A 469 -24.14 27.35 15.46
C LEU A 469 -23.01 28.37 15.28
N TRP A 470 -23.32 29.66 15.21
CA TRP A 470 -22.33 30.73 15.13
C TRP A 470 -21.50 30.84 16.43
N LEU A 471 -22.16 30.87 17.60
CA LEU A 471 -21.49 30.87 18.90
C LEU A 471 -20.58 29.64 19.06
N LYS A 472 -21.08 28.46 18.66
CA LYS A 472 -20.30 27.21 18.67
C LYS A 472 -19.06 27.30 17.77
N LEU A 473 -19.19 27.85 16.56
CA LEU A 473 -18.05 28.03 15.66
C LEU A 473 -17.04 29.04 16.21
N ALA A 474 -17.51 30.16 16.78
CA ALA A 474 -16.67 31.16 17.41
C ALA A 474 -15.88 30.58 18.59
N PHE A 475 -16.56 29.84 19.47
CA PHE A 475 -15.92 29.14 20.59
C PHE A 475 -14.88 28.13 20.09
N LEU A 476 -15.19 27.30 19.09
CA LEU A 476 -14.24 26.34 18.53
C LEU A 476 -12.99 27.02 17.95
N ARG A 477 -13.13 28.18 17.30
CA ARG A 477 -11.99 28.96 16.77
C ARG A 477 -11.14 29.55 17.88
N LEU A 478 -11.77 30.17 18.88
CA LEU A 478 -11.07 30.75 20.03
C LEU A 478 -10.30 29.68 20.80
N TRP A 479 -10.96 28.56 21.11
CA TRP A 479 -10.36 27.48 21.87
C TRP A 479 -9.24 26.77 21.11
N ASP A 480 -9.38 26.61 19.79
CA ASP A 480 -8.30 26.09 18.93
C ASP A 480 -7.08 27.01 18.91
N ALA A 481 -7.29 28.32 18.82
CA ALA A 481 -6.19 29.30 18.87
C ALA A 481 -5.45 29.27 20.21
N ILE A 482 -6.18 29.20 21.34
CA ILE A 482 -5.60 29.09 22.68
C ILE A 482 -4.81 27.79 22.82
N LEU A 483 -5.41 26.63 22.53
CA LEU A 483 -4.74 25.35 22.71
C LEU A 483 -3.55 25.17 21.77
N GLY A 484 -3.68 25.60 20.51
CA GLY A 484 -2.60 25.53 19.52
C GLY A 484 -1.45 26.47 19.84
N GLY A 485 -1.75 27.71 20.23
CA GLY A 485 -0.75 28.75 20.48
C GLY A 485 -0.05 28.66 21.85
N VAL A 486 -0.75 28.24 22.90
CA VAL A 486 -0.21 28.25 24.27
C VAL A 486 0.49 26.94 24.63
N VAL A 487 -0.09 25.79 24.29
CA VAL A 487 0.40 24.46 24.72
C VAL A 487 0.62 23.48 23.56
N GLY A 488 0.46 23.90 22.31
CA GLY A 488 0.56 23.02 21.14
C GLY A 488 -0.33 21.79 21.28
N TYR A 489 -1.60 21.99 21.65
CA TYR A 489 -2.57 20.93 21.92
C TYR A 489 -2.13 19.94 23.02
N GLY A 490 -1.40 20.42 24.03
CA GLY A 490 -0.90 19.61 25.14
C GLY A 490 0.39 18.82 24.82
N ARG A 491 0.99 19.03 23.64
CA ARG A 491 2.24 18.39 23.23
C ARG A 491 3.48 19.28 23.42
N ARG A 492 3.29 20.56 23.74
CA ARG A 492 4.36 21.53 24.05
C ARG A 492 4.04 22.33 25.33
N PRO A 493 3.95 21.68 26.50
CA PRO A 493 3.58 22.36 27.75
C PRO A 493 4.57 23.46 28.16
N GLN A 494 5.85 23.35 27.78
CA GLN A 494 6.86 24.37 28.03
C GLN A 494 6.56 25.73 27.39
N SER A 495 5.76 25.77 26.32
CA SER A 495 5.35 27.03 25.68
C SER A 495 4.48 27.88 26.60
N ALA A 496 3.74 27.29 27.55
CA ALA A 496 2.99 28.03 28.55
C ALA A 496 3.91 28.87 29.45
N ALA A 497 5.11 28.38 29.77
CA ALA A 497 6.11 29.14 30.52
C ALA A 497 6.64 30.33 29.71
N THR A 498 6.81 30.18 28.39
CA THR A 498 7.17 31.31 27.51
C THR A 498 6.09 32.37 27.50
N TRP A 499 4.82 31.99 27.43
CA TRP A 499 3.70 32.92 27.56
C TRP A 499 3.65 33.58 28.94
N ALA A 500 3.85 32.83 30.01
CA ALA A 500 3.92 33.38 31.37
C ALA A 500 5.05 34.40 31.50
N MET A 501 6.23 34.11 30.95
CA MET A 501 7.34 35.06 30.88
C MET A 501 6.97 36.33 30.11
N GLY A 502 6.27 36.21 28.98
CA GLY A 502 5.79 37.36 28.21
C GLY A 502 4.79 38.22 28.99
N PHE A 503 3.82 37.60 29.68
CA PHE A 503 2.89 38.31 30.55
C PHE A 503 3.62 38.98 31.71
N PHE A 504 4.57 38.28 32.34
CA PHE A 504 5.40 38.82 33.42
C PHE A 504 6.18 40.06 32.98
N LEU A 505 6.90 40.01 31.85
CA LEU A 505 7.64 41.16 31.33
C LEU A 505 6.71 42.34 30.97
N THR A 506 5.57 42.03 30.36
CA THR A 506 4.56 43.05 30.03
C THR A 506 3.99 43.69 31.30
N GLY A 507 3.67 42.89 32.32
CA GLY A 507 3.17 43.37 33.60
C GLY A 507 4.19 44.23 34.32
N TRP A 508 5.46 43.81 34.35
CA TRP A 508 6.54 44.65 34.88
C TRP A 508 6.55 46.02 34.20
N ILE A 509 6.50 46.10 32.87
CA ILE A 509 6.49 47.36 32.13
C ILE A 509 5.24 48.19 32.46
N VAL A 510 4.05 47.60 32.38
CA VAL A 510 2.77 48.30 32.62
C VAL A 510 2.71 48.85 34.04
N PHE A 511 3.07 48.05 35.03
CA PHE A 511 3.03 48.46 36.43
C PHE A 511 4.16 49.41 36.80
N ALA A 512 5.37 49.27 36.23
CA ALA A 512 6.45 50.25 36.40
C ALA A 512 6.07 51.61 35.79
N ASN A 513 5.42 51.61 34.62
CA ASN A 513 4.92 52.83 34.00
C ASN A 513 3.87 53.51 34.89
N SER A 514 2.87 52.76 35.36
CA SER A 514 1.84 53.29 36.28
C SER A 514 2.45 53.83 37.58
N ALA A 515 3.48 53.15 38.13
CA ALA A 515 4.18 53.58 39.33
C ALA A 515 4.97 54.87 39.11
N GLY A 516 5.69 54.98 37.99
CA GLY A 516 6.50 56.15 37.65
C GLY A 516 5.71 57.45 37.51
N PHE A 517 4.43 57.36 37.15
CA PHE A 517 3.50 58.50 37.12
C PHE A 517 2.72 58.70 38.43
N GLY A 518 3.02 57.93 39.48
CA GLY A 518 2.31 57.99 40.76
C GLY A 518 0.83 57.61 40.64
N GLU A 519 0.52 56.69 39.73
CA GLU A 519 -0.84 56.17 39.47
C GLU A 519 -1.03 54.77 40.09
N ILE A 520 -0.33 54.50 41.19
CA ILE A 520 -0.52 53.35 42.07
C ILE A 520 -0.86 53.88 43.46
N LYS A 521 -1.78 53.25 44.18
CA LYS A 521 -2.20 53.66 45.52
C LYS A 521 -2.18 52.50 46.51
N PRO A 522 -2.17 52.77 47.81
CA PRO A 522 -2.38 51.74 48.83
C PRO A 522 -3.69 50.97 48.58
N ASN A 523 -3.62 49.65 48.68
CA ASN A 523 -4.78 48.78 48.50
C ASN A 523 -5.68 48.76 49.75
N ALA A 524 -5.11 48.99 50.94
CA ALA A 524 -5.85 48.96 52.20
C ALA A 524 -6.78 50.18 52.36
N PRO A 525 -8.11 50.00 52.52
CA PRO A 525 -9.06 51.10 52.67
C PRO A 525 -8.80 51.99 53.89
N MET A 526 -8.20 51.44 54.95
CA MET A 526 -7.83 52.18 56.16
C MET A 526 -6.78 53.26 55.86
N ILE A 527 -5.78 52.95 55.03
CA ILE A 527 -4.71 53.88 54.64
C ILE A 527 -5.24 54.99 53.75
N LEU A 528 -6.23 54.69 52.90
CA LEU A 528 -6.84 55.71 52.03
C LEU A 528 -7.63 56.77 52.81
N ARG A 529 -8.02 56.49 54.06
CA ARG A 529 -8.74 57.42 54.95
C ARG A 529 -7.85 58.09 56.00
N GLN A 530 -6.58 57.70 56.06
CA GLN A 530 -5.61 58.24 56.98
C GLN A 530 -5.20 59.66 56.57
N ALA A 531 -4.98 60.53 57.55
CA ALA A 531 -4.71 61.94 57.34
C ALA A 531 -3.43 62.17 56.51
N GLU A 532 -2.49 61.25 56.62
CA GLU A 532 -1.21 61.21 55.93
C GLU A 532 -1.39 61.05 54.42
N TRP A 533 -2.31 60.19 53.98
CA TRP A 533 -2.63 59.99 52.56
C TRP A 533 -3.47 61.14 51.99
N THR A 534 -4.44 61.66 52.75
CA THR A 534 -5.33 62.75 52.31
C THR A 534 -4.62 64.10 52.23
N ARG A 535 -3.71 64.41 53.17
CA ARG A 535 -2.84 65.61 53.11
C ARG A 535 -2.01 65.68 51.83
N CYS A 536 -1.48 64.53 51.39
CA CYS A 536 -0.74 64.44 50.13
C CYS A 536 -1.66 64.53 48.89
N ALA A 537 -2.98 64.36 49.02
CA ALA A 537 -3.95 64.54 47.94
C ALA A 537 -4.34 66.01 47.74
N GLU A 538 -4.50 66.75 48.84
CA GLU A 538 -5.11 68.09 48.90
C GLU A 538 -4.16 69.25 48.52
N GLY A 539 -3.01 68.97 47.91
CA GLY A 539 -2.14 69.98 47.30
C GLY A 539 -1.30 70.83 48.26
N GLN A 540 -1.40 70.63 49.58
CA GLN A 540 -0.56 71.36 50.55
C GLN A 540 0.93 70.94 50.51
N ALA A 541 1.25 69.74 50.01
CA ALA A 541 2.61 69.19 49.94
C ALA A 541 3.10 68.80 48.53
N THR A 542 2.21 68.63 47.54
CA THR A 542 2.56 67.99 46.25
C THR A 542 2.93 68.93 45.11
N ALA A 543 2.75 70.25 45.24
CA ALA A 543 3.05 71.16 44.14
C ALA A 543 4.52 71.59 44.03
N ALA A 544 5.33 71.47 45.09
CA ALA A 544 6.72 71.98 45.12
C ALA A 544 7.81 71.00 45.60
N ALA A 545 7.48 69.95 46.39
CA ALA A 545 8.49 69.09 47.04
C ALA A 545 8.53 67.63 46.55
N TYR A 546 7.43 67.10 45.97
CA TYR A 546 7.35 65.68 45.58
C TYR A 546 6.75 65.49 44.18
N PRO A 547 7.25 64.52 43.39
CA PRO A 547 6.79 64.29 42.03
C PRO A 547 5.35 63.76 41.93
N HIS A 548 4.83 63.09 42.97
CA HIS A 548 3.47 62.56 43.02
C HIS A 548 3.03 62.25 44.46
N GLN A 549 1.71 62.12 44.69
CA GLN A 549 1.08 61.84 45.99
C GLN A 549 1.73 60.66 46.75
N VAL A 550 2.05 59.56 46.04
CA VAL A 550 2.70 58.38 46.65
C VAL A 550 4.07 58.70 47.24
N ALA A 551 4.85 59.58 46.60
CA ALA A 551 6.17 59.95 47.10
C ALA A 551 6.06 60.80 48.36
N CYS A 552 5.07 61.70 48.42
CA CYS A 552 4.74 62.46 49.64
C CYS A 552 4.30 61.55 50.78
N PHE A 553 3.47 60.53 50.49
CA PHE A 553 3.00 59.57 51.49
C PHE A 553 4.15 58.75 52.08
N LEU A 554 5.02 58.18 51.22
CA LEU A 554 6.13 57.34 51.66
C LEU A 554 7.23 58.08 52.45
N ASP A 555 7.20 59.41 52.45
CA ASP A 555 8.12 60.26 53.23
C ASP A 555 7.55 60.63 54.62
N GLN A 556 6.26 60.38 54.88
CA GLN A 556 5.68 60.57 56.21
C GLN A 556 6.22 59.54 57.20
N PRO A 557 6.56 59.92 58.44
CA PRO A 557 7.17 59.01 59.42
C PRO A 557 6.29 57.82 59.78
N GLU A 558 4.96 57.99 59.77
CA GLU A 558 3.98 56.93 60.04
C GLU A 558 3.86 55.92 58.89
N ALA A 559 4.17 56.34 57.66
CA ALA A 559 4.16 55.51 56.46
C ALA A 559 5.53 54.90 56.13
N ALA A 560 6.58 55.21 56.90
CA ALA A 560 7.94 54.70 56.69
C ALA A 560 8.04 53.17 56.78
N ALA A 561 7.11 52.52 57.50
CA ALA A 561 7.00 51.05 57.58
C ALA A 561 6.24 50.43 56.39
N TYR A 562 5.62 51.23 55.51
CA TYR A 562 4.87 50.73 54.37
C TYR A 562 5.80 50.22 53.26
N PRO A 563 5.66 48.98 52.78
CA PRO A 563 6.56 48.42 51.76
C PRO A 563 6.57 49.27 50.48
N ARG A 564 7.76 49.65 50.00
CA ARG A 564 7.89 50.37 48.73
C ARG A 564 7.41 49.51 47.56
N PHE A 565 6.69 50.15 46.63
CA PHE A 565 6.21 49.46 45.44
C PHE A 565 7.36 48.92 44.59
N ASN A 566 7.31 47.64 44.23
CA ASN A 566 8.23 47.02 43.30
C ASN A 566 7.45 46.36 42.15
N ALA A 567 7.52 46.96 40.97
CA ALA A 567 6.78 46.50 39.79
C ALA A 567 7.14 45.08 39.34
N PHE A 568 8.40 44.67 39.53
CA PHE A 568 8.88 43.33 39.22
C PHE A 568 8.20 42.30 40.14
N ILE A 569 8.28 42.51 41.46
CA ILE A 569 7.64 41.63 42.46
C ILE A 569 6.13 41.62 42.26
N TYR A 570 5.52 42.80 42.08
CA TYR A 570 4.08 42.94 41.86
C TYR A 570 3.59 42.17 40.63
N SER A 571 4.37 42.16 39.54
CA SER A 571 4.00 41.38 38.35
C SER A 571 4.08 39.87 38.60
N ILE A 572 5.06 39.37 39.35
CA ILE A 572 5.12 37.93 39.68
C ILE A 572 3.96 37.55 40.60
N ASP A 573 3.74 38.35 41.65
CA ASP A 573 2.74 38.14 42.69
C ASP A 573 1.31 38.10 42.13
N THR A 574 1.04 38.92 41.11
CA THR A 574 -0.29 38.95 40.47
C THR A 574 -0.44 37.96 39.32
N LEU A 575 0.66 37.44 38.74
CA LEU A 575 0.61 36.45 37.66
C LEU A 575 0.56 35.01 38.19
N VAL A 576 1.29 34.69 39.26
CA VAL A 576 1.44 33.31 39.75
C VAL A 576 0.44 33.06 40.87
N PRO A 577 -0.66 32.35 40.63
CA PRO A 577 -1.78 32.33 41.58
C PRO A 577 -1.47 31.66 42.93
N VAL A 578 -0.43 30.85 42.98
CA VAL A 578 -0.05 30.03 44.15
C VAL A 578 1.01 30.72 45.01
N VAL A 579 1.66 31.77 44.50
CA VAL A 579 2.73 32.48 45.22
C VAL A 579 2.18 33.80 45.72
N SER A 580 2.33 34.07 47.02
CA SER A 580 2.06 35.39 47.59
C SER A 580 3.38 36.03 48.01
N LEU A 581 3.80 37.07 47.29
CA LEU A 581 4.97 37.90 47.60
C LEU A 581 4.59 39.19 48.33
N GLU A 582 3.38 39.23 48.89
CA GLU A 582 2.74 40.32 49.63
C GLU A 582 2.53 41.65 48.88
N MET A 583 3.25 41.94 47.79
CA MET A 583 3.19 43.22 47.08
C MET A 583 1.77 43.59 46.60
N GLN A 584 0.96 42.61 46.19
CA GLN A 584 -0.43 42.77 45.77
C GLN A 584 -1.39 43.11 46.91
N SER A 585 -1.03 42.77 48.17
CA SER A 585 -1.84 43.14 49.33
C SER A 585 -1.65 44.61 49.71
N TYR A 586 -0.50 45.21 49.38
CA TYR A 586 -0.17 46.60 49.71
C TYR A 586 -0.54 47.59 48.60
N TRP A 587 -0.45 47.22 47.32
CA TRP A 587 -0.56 48.20 46.23
C TRP A 587 -1.62 47.83 45.21
N VAL A 588 -2.24 48.85 44.60
CA VAL A 588 -3.22 48.68 43.52
C VAL A 588 -3.15 49.85 42.53
N PRO A 589 -3.32 49.63 41.21
CA PRO A 589 -3.42 50.73 40.24
C PRO A 589 -4.61 51.65 40.53
N ASP A 590 -4.41 52.96 40.37
CA ASP A 590 -5.43 53.95 40.67
C ASP A 590 -6.33 54.26 39.47
N GLU A 591 -7.53 53.71 39.46
CA GLU A 591 -8.52 53.87 38.38
C GLU A 591 -9.07 55.30 38.20
N SER A 592 -8.81 56.19 39.15
CA SER A 592 -9.17 57.61 39.05
C SER A 592 -8.34 58.33 37.97
N LYS A 593 -7.13 57.82 37.68
CA LYS A 593 -6.19 58.40 36.71
C LYS A 593 -6.16 57.60 35.41
N PRO A 594 -5.84 58.23 34.26
CA PRO A 594 -5.94 57.56 32.96
C PRO A 594 -5.06 56.30 32.81
N ARG A 595 -3.78 56.33 33.23
CA ARG A 595 -2.90 55.15 33.10
C ARG A 595 -3.19 54.12 34.18
N GLY A 596 -3.52 54.56 35.39
CA GLY A 596 -3.94 53.67 36.47
C GLY A 596 -5.22 52.90 36.13
N ARG A 597 -6.18 53.50 35.40
CA ARG A 597 -7.34 52.78 34.85
C ARG A 597 -6.96 51.69 33.86
N TRP A 598 -6.04 51.99 32.94
CA TRP A 598 -5.51 50.99 32.00
C TRP A 598 -4.73 49.89 32.72
N ALA A 599 -3.88 50.24 33.67
CA ALA A 599 -3.13 49.29 34.49
C ALA A 599 -4.06 48.43 35.36
N ARG A 600 -5.18 48.97 35.84
CA ARG A 600 -6.22 48.22 36.56
C ARG A 600 -6.93 47.21 35.65
N ALA A 601 -7.28 47.62 34.43
CA ALA A 601 -7.86 46.71 33.44
C ALA A 601 -6.86 45.60 33.07
N TYR A 602 -5.58 45.94 32.86
CA TYR A 602 -4.52 44.98 32.61
C TYR A 602 -4.31 44.03 33.79
N LEU A 603 -4.39 44.51 35.04
CA LEU A 603 -4.25 43.66 36.23
C LEU A 603 -5.26 42.50 36.23
N TRP A 604 -6.53 42.75 35.89
CA TRP A 604 -7.52 41.66 35.80
C TRP A 604 -7.20 40.67 34.68
N LEU A 605 -6.76 41.16 33.52
CA LEU A 605 -6.29 40.31 32.42
C LEU A 605 -5.08 39.47 32.85
N HIS A 606 -4.13 40.07 33.57
CA HIS A 606 -2.89 39.46 34.03
C HIS A 606 -3.15 38.34 35.04
N ILE A 607 -4.01 38.58 36.04
CA ILE A 607 -4.46 37.56 37.00
C ILE A 607 -5.18 36.41 36.27
N GLY A 608 -6.11 36.75 35.38
CA GLY A 608 -6.85 35.75 34.59
C GLY A 608 -5.94 34.90 33.70
N ALA A 609 -4.95 35.52 33.05
CA ALA A 609 -3.93 34.84 32.27
C ALA A 609 -3.07 33.91 33.15
N GLY A 610 -2.71 34.36 34.36
CA GLY A 610 -1.99 33.57 35.35
C GLY A 610 -2.67 32.23 35.69
N TRP A 611 -3.96 32.30 36.02
CA TRP A 611 -4.78 31.10 36.26
C TRP A 611 -4.90 30.22 35.02
N ALA A 612 -5.20 30.81 33.86
CA ALA A 612 -5.37 30.06 32.61
C ALA A 612 -4.08 29.32 32.20
N LEU A 613 -2.93 30.01 32.23
CA LEU A 613 -1.63 29.44 31.88
C LEU A 613 -1.20 28.36 32.87
N SER A 614 -1.43 28.56 34.17
CA SER A 614 -1.11 27.57 35.20
C SER A 614 -1.92 26.29 35.01
N LEU A 615 -3.24 26.42 34.81
CA LEU A 615 -4.12 25.28 34.58
C LEU A 615 -3.78 24.56 33.26
N LEU A 616 -3.52 25.30 32.18
CA LEU A 616 -3.11 24.71 30.90
C LEU A 616 -1.76 24.00 30.98
N ALA A 617 -0.80 24.55 31.74
CA ALA A 617 0.49 23.91 31.96
C ALA A 617 0.31 22.59 32.72
N VAL A 618 -0.42 22.59 33.85
CA VAL A 618 -0.72 21.39 34.62
C VAL A 618 -1.47 20.36 33.78
N ALA A 619 -2.49 20.77 33.02
CA ALA A 619 -3.26 19.89 32.15
C ALA A 619 -2.43 19.36 30.96
N GLY A 620 -1.44 20.13 30.48
CA GLY A 620 -0.48 19.70 29.46
C GLY A 620 0.53 18.67 29.98
N PHE A 621 1.12 18.91 31.16
CA PHE A 621 2.07 17.99 31.80
C PHE A 621 1.43 16.69 32.28
N SER A 622 0.23 16.78 32.88
CA SER A 622 -0.57 15.60 33.30
C SER A 622 -1.13 14.81 32.13
N GLY A 623 -1.13 15.38 30.93
CA GLY A 623 -1.70 14.74 29.74
C GLY A 623 -3.22 14.79 29.66
N LEU A 624 -3.92 15.50 30.56
CA LEU A 624 -5.37 15.68 30.51
C LEU A 624 -5.88 16.33 29.21
N ILE A 625 -5.04 17.14 28.55
CA ILE A 625 -5.35 17.75 27.25
C ILE A 625 -5.15 16.77 26.09
N LYS A 626 -4.34 15.71 26.29
CA LYS A 626 -4.04 14.73 25.25
C LYS A 626 -5.28 13.88 25.04
N THR A 627 -5.93 14.07 23.90
CA THR A 627 -6.93 13.15 23.36
C THR A 627 -6.23 11.92 22.79
N ASP A 628 -5.62 11.12 23.66
CA ASP A 628 -5.01 9.82 23.31
C ASP A 628 -5.97 8.64 23.61
N ASN A 629 -7.19 8.92 24.12
CA ASN A 629 -8.21 7.91 24.36
C ASN A 629 -9.38 8.06 23.38
N THR A 630 -9.27 7.36 22.26
CA THR A 630 -10.31 6.47 21.67
C THR A 630 -9.65 5.61 20.61
#